data_AF-A0A0F9N8P2-F1
#
_entry.id   AF-A0A0F9N8P2-F1
#
_cell.length_a   1.000
_cell.length_b   1.000
_cell.length_c   1.000
_cell.angle_alpha   90.00
_cell.angle_beta   90.00
_cell.angle_gamma   90.00
#
_symmetry.space_group_name_H-M   'P 1'
#
loop_
_entity.id
_entity.type
_entity.pdbx_description
1 polymer ?
#
loop_
_entity_poly.entity_id
_entity_poly.type
_entity_poly.pdbx_seq_one_letter_code
_entity_poly.pdbx_strand_id
1 'polypeptide(L)' 'MYQCSFCKAQSCTTKIPDGWGKAKLIVPDVEPVDVTFCPLHKKEAERKLDFAFEKMGK' A
#
# COMPACT_ATOMS: atom_id res chain seq x y z
N MET A 1 -0.37 5.04 -14.62
CA MET A 1 0.95 5.33 -14.04
C MET A 1 0.89 4.97 -12.56
N TYR A 2 1.72 4.03 -12.13
CA TYR A 2 1.78 3.61 -10.73
C TYR A 2 2.91 4.33 -10.01
N GLN A 3 2.69 4.70 -8.75
CA GLN A 3 3.71 5.34 -7.94
C GLN A 3 3.79 4.66 -6.57
N CYS A 4 4.99 4.34 -6.13
CA CYS A 4 5.25 3.83 -4.80
C CYS A 4 4.92 4.92 -3.78
N SER A 5 4.05 4.61 -2.81
CA SER A 5 3.63 5.56 -1.78
C SER A 5 4.80 5.98 -0.86
N PHE A 6 5.82 5.12 -0.73
CA PHE A 6 6.97 5.25 0.16
C PHE A 6 8.12 6.04 -0.49
N CYS A 7 8.79 5.48 -1.48
CA CYS A 7 9.93 6.15 -2.16
C CYS A 7 9.55 7.02 -3.35
N LYS A 8 8.26 7.17 -3.67
CA LYS A 8 7.78 7.91 -4.85
C LYS A 8 8.33 7.40 -6.19
N ALA A 9 8.93 6.22 -6.24
CA ALA A 9 9.30 5.58 -7.50
C ALA A 9 8.07 5.50 -8.40
N GLN A 10 8.24 5.77 -9.68
CA GLN A 10 7.16 5.80 -10.65
C GLN A 10 7.36 4.67 -11.67
N SER A 11 6.26 4.10 -12.11
CA SER A 11 6.23 3.18 -13.23
C SER A 11 5.17 3.63 -14.25
N CYS A 12 5.63 3.85 -15.48
CA CYS A 12 4.81 4.29 -16.60
C CYS A 12 3.94 3.17 -17.20
N THR A 13 3.85 2.03 -16.51
CA THR A 13 3.07 0.88 -16.94
C THR A 13 1.57 1.10 -16.75
N THR A 14 0.79 0.44 -17.61
CA THR A 14 -0.68 0.41 -17.55
C THR A 14 -1.20 -0.59 -16.53
N LYS A 15 -0.36 -1.52 -16.09
CA LYS A 15 -0.63 -2.55 -15.07
C LYS A 15 0.35 -2.38 -13.91
N ILE A 16 0.04 -2.98 -12.75
CA ILE A 16 0.98 -3.00 -11.62
C ILE A 16 2.30 -3.63 -12.10
N PRO A 17 3.46 -2.99 -11.87
CA PRO A 17 4.74 -3.52 -12.31
C PRO A 17 5.07 -4.85 -11.64
N ASP A 18 5.91 -5.65 -12.28
CA ASP A 18 6.35 -6.92 -11.69
C ASP A 18 7.05 -6.71 -10.34
N GLY A 19 6.69 -7.52 -9.34
CA GLY A 19 7.16 -7.41 -7.96
C GLY A 19 6.59 -6.24 -7.15
N TRP A 20 5.75 -5.37 -7.74
CA TRP A 20 5.04 -4.34 -6.99
C TRP A 20 3.74 -4.89 -6.41
N GLY A 21 3.34 -4.35 -5.27
CA GLY A 21 2.08 -4.67 -4.63
C GLY A 21 1.18 -3.45 -4.56
N LYS A 22 -0.13 -3.71 -4.60
CA LYS A 22 -1.14 -2.73 -4.23
C LYS A 22 -1.99 -3.31 -3.11
N ALA A 23 -2.13 -2.57 -2.03
CA ALA A 23 -2.99 -2.92 -0.92
C ALA A 23 -4.04 -1.83 -0.74
N LYS A 24 -5.29 -2.27 -0.63
CA LYS A 24 -6.45 -1.40 -0.44
C LYS A 24 -7.29 -1.93 0.71
N LEU A 25 -7.43 -1.14 1.76
CA LEU A 25 -8.28 -1.41 2.91
C LEU A 25 -9.36 -0.32 2.96
N ILE A 26 -10.62 -0.73 2.85
CA ILE A 26 -11.78 0.13 3.07
C ILE A 26 -12.62 -0.55 4.12
N VAL A 27 -12.70 0.07 5.29
CA VAL A 27 -13.47 -0.42 6.43
C VAL A 27 -14.22 0.78 7.01
N PRO A 28 -15.50 0.63 7.41
CA PRO A 28 -16.22 1.67 8.12
C PRO A 28 -15.48 2.05 9.42
N ASP A 29 -15.49 3.34 9.77
CA ASP A 29 -14.82 3.93 10.96
C ASP A 29 -13.29 3.90 10.98
N VAL A 30 -12.62 3.44 9.92
CA VAL A 30 -11.16 3.51 9.77
C VAL A 30 -10.77 4.32 8.54
N GLU A 31 -9.66 5.06 8.64
CA GLU A 31 -9.10 5.79 7.50
C GLU A 31 -8.78 4.81 6.35
N PRO A 32 -9.33 5.03 5.14
CA PRO A 32 -9.10 4.14 4.02
C PRO A 32 -7.61 4.14 3.65
N VAL A 33 -7.03 2.95 3.54
CA VAL A 33 -5.64 2.78 3.13
C VAL A 33 -5.63 2.36 1.67
N ASP A 34 -5.11 3.20 0.77
CA ASP A 34 -4.78 2.82 -0.61
C ASP A 34 -3.28 3.09 -0.80
N VAL A 35 -2.49 2.02 -0.80
CA VAL A 35 -1.04 2.12 -0.97
C VAL A 35 -0.57 1.21 -2.10
N THR A 36 0.23 1.79 -2.98
CA THR A 36 1.00 1.03 -3.98
C THR A 36 2.45 1.05 -3.52
N PHE A 37 3.14 -0.08 -3.54
CA PHE A 37 4.50 -0.20 -3.06
C PHE A 37 5.36 -0.99 -4.03
N CYS A 38 6.62 -0.56 -4.18
CA CYS A 38 7.62 -1.30 -4.92
C CYS A 38 8.20 -2.44 -4.05
N PRO A 39 8.90 -3.43 -4.63
CA PRO A 39 9.39 -4.61 -3.89
C PRO A 39 10.28 -4.25 -2.69
N LEU A 40 11.01 -3.13 -2.76
CA LEU A 40 11.86 -2.67 -1.66
C LEU A 40 11.07 -2.22 -0.43
N HIS A 41 9.85 -1.72 -0.61
CA HIS A 41 9.02 -1.16 0.47
C HIS A 41 7.85 -2.08 0.83
N LYS A 42 7.93 -3.38 0.47
CA LYS A 42 6.93 -4.38 0.85
C LYS A 42 6.72 -4.45 2.37
N LYS A 43 7.81 -4.50 3.14
CA LYS A 43 7.75 -4.56 4.62
C LYS A 43 7.10 -3.32 5.25
N GLU A 44 7.32 -2.14 4.68
CA GLU A 44 6.70 -0.91 5.18
C GLU A 44 5.20 -0.89 4.88
N ALA A 45 4.80 -1.38 3.70
CA ALA A 45 3.41 -1.54 3.35
C ALA A 45 2.70 -2.53 4.28
N GLU A 46 3.33 -3.68 4.57
CA GLU A 46 2.81 -4.66 5.54
C GLU A 46 2.60 -4.03 6.92
N ARG A 47 3.59 -3.31 7.46
CA ARG A 47 3.45 -2.61 8.77
C ARG A 47 2.35 -1.57 8.77
N LYS A 48 2.18 -0.83 7.66
CA LYS A 48 1.12 0.18 7.54
C LYS A 48 -0.27 -0.44 7.50
N LEU A 49 -0.41 -1.60 6.86
CA LEU A 49 -1.66 -2.36 6.85
C LEU A 49 -1.94 -2.94 8.23
N ASP A 50 -0.94 -3.56 8.87
CA ASP A 50 -1.05 -4.12 10.21
C ASP A 50 -1.53 -3.08 11.22
N PHE A 51 -0.92 -1.89 11.24
CA PHE A 51 -1.36 -0.79 12.10
C PHE A 51 -2.79 -0.32 11.81
N ALA A 52 -3.21 -0.34 10.55
CA ALA A 52 -4.59 -0.02 10.18
C ALA A 52 -5.58 -1.08 10.70
N PHE A 53 -5.19 -2.36 10.69
CA PHE A 53 -5.95 -3.45 11.29
C PHE A 53 -5.94 -3.43 12.83
N GLU A 54 -4.82 -3.11 13.48
CA GLU A 54 -4.75 -2.95 14.95
C GLU A 54 -5.69 -1.86 15.45
N LYS A 55 -5.82 -0.76 14.70
CA LYS A 55 -6.81 0.30 14.98
C LYS A 55 -8.26 -0.18 14.87
N MET A 56 -8.53 -1.25 14.14
CA MET A 56 -9.88 -1.86 14.05
C MET A 56 -10.20 -2.77 15.24
N GLY A 57 -9.19 -3.33 15.89
CA GLY A 57 -9.35 -4.32 16.96
C GLY A 57 -9.54 -3.74 18.35
N LYS A 58 -9.74 -2.42 18.48
CA LYS A 58 -9.82 -1.72 19.77
C LYS A 58 -11.15 -1.00 19.95
#